data_AF-A0A179GJ37-F1
#
_entry.id   AF-A0A179GJ37-F1
#
_cell.length_a   1.000
_cell.length_b   1.000
_cell.length_c   1.000
_cell.angle_alpha   90.00
_cell.angle_beta   90.00
_cell.angle_gamma   90.00
#
_symmetry.space_group_name_H-M   'P 1'
#
loop_
_entity.id
_entity.type
_entity.pdbx_description
1 polymer ?
#
loop_
_entity_poly.entity_id
_entity_poly.type
_entity_poly.pdbx_seq_one_letter_code
_entity_poly.pdbx_strand_id
1 'polypeptide(L)'
;MAPAATTTAAAPACCPSCGFDIGAGNSSSSTSDAAQQEDLLAAQARIQELESHVRQLNQKATAAVERWAGYEAELAKLRSQQQRQQQQQQQQRATPAPLALPGPTTTSASPPGAAVVSPTRTSFLQSAPGRLSALLYPRKSTPNLRGGDVTPGPGSPTTATPTSGGTTTTVASTTEGLLEALTREQALRREAEGRLSATSREVEELSVSLFEQANEMVAEERRARARLEERVGELERRDAEKRRRLERLEGAMGRIERVRNLLQESGDGPS
;
A
#
# COMPACT_ATOMS: atom_id res chain seq x y z
N MET A 1 -10.25 102.48 -14.34
CA MET A 1 -9.57 101.96 -15.55
C MET A 1 -9.21 100.49 -15.30
N ALA A 2 -9.77 99.57 -16.08
CA ALA A 2 -9.34 98.17 -16.12
C ALA A 2 -7.97 98.04 -16.82
N PRO A 3 -7.22 96.95 -16.59
CA PRO A 3 -7.25 95.78 -17.50
C PRO A 3 -7.02 94.46 -16.74
N ALA A 4 -7.06 93.22 -17.28
CA ALA A 4 -7.54 92.56 -18.49
C ALA A 4 -7.53 91.05 -18.13
N ALA A 5 -8.39 90.27 -18.77
CA ALA A 5 -8.42 88.82 -18.62
C ALA A 5 -7.24 88.16 -19.34
N THR A 6 -6.63 87.15 -18.72
CA THR A 6 -5.84 86.12 -19.40
C THR A 6 -6.47 84.76 -19.12
N THR A 7 -7.08 84.19 -20.15
CA THR A 7 -7.58 82.82 -20.18
C THR A 7 -6.41 81.88 -20.45
N THR A 8 -6.12 80.96 -19.54
CA THR A 8 -5.26 79.80 -19.83
C THR A 8 -6.07 78.54 -19.51
N ALA A 9 -6.35 77.77 -20.56
CA ALA A 9 -7.03 76.48 -20.50
C ALA A 9 -6.19 75.47 -19.70
N ALA A 10 -6.80 74.79 -18.72
CA ALA A 10 -6.19 73.69 -17.99
C ALA A 10 -6.62 72.35 -18.62
N ALA A 11 -5.62 71.56 -19.05
CA ALA A 11 -5.80 70.20 -19.55
C ALA A 11 -6.01 69.20 -18.37
N PRO A 12 -6.74 68.08 -18.57
CA PRO A 12 -6.95 67.08 -17.53
C PRO A 12 -5.68 66.25 -17.26
N ALA A 13 -5.40 66.00 -15.98
CA ALA A 13 -4.25 65.23 -15.51
C ALA A 13 -4.55 63.72 -15.49
N CYS A 14 -4.02 62.99 -16.47
CA CYS A 14 -4.06 61.51 -16.52
C CYS A 14 -2.71 60.91 -16.09
N CYS A 15 -2.74 59.76 -15.40
CA CYS A 15 -1.54 59.06 -14.93
C CYS A 15 -0.92 58.17 -16.04
N PRO A 16 0.38 58.34 -16.35
CA PRO A 16 0.99 57.75 -17.56
C PRO A 16 1.34 56.25 -17.48
N SER A 17 0.94 55.52 -16.44
CA SER A 17 1.24 54.08 -16.28
C SER A 17 0.01 53.17 -16.38
N CYS A 18 -1.20 53.67 -16.13
CA CYS A 18 -2.41 52.85 -16.13
C CYS A 18 -3.64 53.50 -16.78
N GLY A 19 -3.53 54.73 -17.32
CA GLY A 19 -4.56 55.32 -18.17
C GLY A 19 -5.91 55.56 -17.48
N PHE A 20 -5.92 55.72 -16.16
CA PHE A 20 -7.16 56.02 -15.43
C PHE A 20 -7.36 57.53 -15.34
N ASP A 21 -8.50 58.00 -15.86
CA ASP A 21 -8.97 59.36 -15.66
C ASP A 21 -9.28 59.57 -14.17
N ILE A 22 -8.52 60.43 -13.50
CA ILE A 22 -8.89 60.97 -12.18
C ILE A 22 -9.93 62.07 -12.44
N GLY A 23 -11.08 61.65 -12.96
CA GLY A 23 -12.23 62.50 -13.21
C GLY A 23 -12.81 62.96 -11.89
N ALA A 24 -12.90 64.28 -11.73
CA ALA A 24 -13.60 64.95 -10.64
C ALA A 24 -15.06 64.44 -10.52
N GLY A 25 -15.27 63.41 -9.71
CA GLY A 25 -16.56 62.79 -9.44
C GLY A 25 -17.01 63.05 -8.01
N ASN A 26 -17.13 64.32 -7.62
CA ASN A 26 -17.99 64.65 -6.48
C ASN A 26 -19.45 64.54 -6.92
N SER A 27 -20.23 63.80 -6.13
CA SER A 27 -21.70 63.94 -5.88
C SER A 27 -22.58 62.69 -6.10
N SER A 28 -22.06 61.46 -6.18
CA SER A 28 -22.92 60.25 -6.07
C SER A 28 -22.35 59.08 -5.24
N SER A 29 -21.28 59.27 -4.47
CA SER A 29 -20.50 58.16 -3.88
C SER A 29 -20.86 57.73 -2.45
N SER A 30 -21.80 58.38 -1.76
CA SER A 30 -22.03 58.09 -0.34
C SER A 30 -22.55 56.67 -0.05
N THR A 31 -23.26 56.07 -1.02
CA THR A 31 -23.77 54.70 -0.92
C THR A 31 -22.78 53.66 -1.43
N SER A 32 -21.91 54.01 -2.39
CA SER A 32 -20.87 53.11 -2.92
C SER A 32 -19.66 52.98 -2.00
N ASP A 33 -19.29 54.05 -1.27
CA ASP A 33 -18.16 54.04 -0.33
C ASP A 33 -18.47 53.15 0.90
N ALA A 34 -19.73 53.12 1.35
CA ALA A 34 -20.15 52.24 2.44
C ALA A 34 -20.14 50.75 2.03
N ALA A 35 -20.58 50.44 0.80
CA ALA A 35 -20.53 49.08 0.26
C ALA A 35 -19.10 48.59 0.01
N GLN A 36 -18.23 49.46 -0.51
CA GLN A 36 -16.80 49.17 -0.68
C GLN A 36 -16.10 48.95 0.67
N GLN A 37 -16.46 49.72 1.70
CA GLN A 37 -15.93 49.54 3.05
C GLN A 37 -16.38 48.20 3.66
N GLU A 38 -17.61 47.78 3.44
CA GLU A 38 -18.12 46.48 3.89
C GLU A 38 -17.40 45.31 3.18
N ASP A 39 -17.19 45.42 1.86
CA ASP A 39 -16.42 44.44 1.09
C ASP A 39 -14.96 44.34 1.54
N LEU A 40 -14.32 45.46 1.90
CA LEU A 40 -12.96 45.45 2.44
C LEU A 40 -12.89 44.77 3.81
N LEU A 41 -13.87 45.00 4.69
CA LEU A 41 -13.94 44.33 5.98
C LEU A 41 -14.22 42.83 5.82
N ALA A 42 -15.09 42.44 4.89
CA ALA A 42 -15.34 41.04 4.55
C ALA A 42 -14.09 40.35 3.98
N ALA A 43 -13.34 41.04 3.11
CA ALA A 43 -12.07 40.55 2.58
C ALA A 43 -11.02 40.40 3.69
N GLN A 44 -10.92 41.35 4.63
CA GLN A 44 -10.02 41.25 5.78
C GLN A 44 -10.37 40.07 6.68
N ALA A 45 -11.65 39.83 6.97
CA ALA A 45 -12.10 38.69 7.75
C ALA A 45 -11.74 37.36 7.06
N ARG A 46 -11.94 37.28 5.75
CA ARG A 46 -11.57 36.11 4.95
C ARG A 46 -10.07 35.86 4.92
N ILE A 47 -9.25 36.91 4.87
CA ILE A 47 -7.79 36.78 4.95
C ILE A 47 -7.38 36.19 6.30
N GLN A 48 -7.94 36.68 7.41
CA GLN A 48 -7.65 36.15 8.74
C GLN A 48 -8.05 34.67 8.88
N GLU A 49 -9.21 34.30 8.33
CA GLU A 49 -9.64 32.91 8.27
C GLU A 49 -8.65 32.03 7.48
N LEU A 50 -8.27 32.48 6.29
CA LEU A 50 -7.30 31.75 5.45
C LEU A 50 -5.93 31.64 6.12
N GLU A 51 -5.45 32.69 6.78
CA GLU A 51 -4.22 32.65 7.56
C GLU A 51 -4.30 31.63 8.71
N SER A 52 -5.45 31.55 9.39
CA SER A 52 -5.68 30.54 10.44
C SER A 52 -5.65 29.12 9.88
N HIS A 53 -6.25 28.89 8.70
CA HIS A 53 -6.22 27.60 8.01
C HIS A 53 -4.81 27.23 7.58
N VAL A 54 -4.04 28.18 7.04
CA VAL A 54 -2.62 27.95 6.66
C VAL A 54 -1.81 27.59 7.89
N ARG A 55 -2.00 28.27 9.03
CA ARG A 55 -1.32 27.92 10.29
C ARG A 55 -1.69 26.51 10.76
N GLN A 56 -2.98 26.15 10.72
CA GLN A 56 -3.44 24.82 11.12
C GLN A 56 -2.89 23.73 10.20
N LEU A 57 -2.88 23.97 8.88
CA LEU A 57 -2.32 23.03 7.91
C LEU A 57 -0.83 22.84 8.10
N ASN A 58 -0.08 23.92 8.38
CA ASN A 58 1.34 23.82 8.72
C ASN A 58 1.56 22.99 9.99
N GLN A 59 0.79 23.22 11.06
CA GLN A 59 0.86 22.40 12.28
C GLN A 59 0.57 20.92 12.02
N LYS A 60 -0.41 20.62 11.15
CA LYS A 60 -0.71 19.25 10.74
C LYS A 60 0.43 18.64 9.91
N ALA A 61 1.03 19.42 9.02
CA ALA A 61 2.17 18.98 8.22
C ALA A 61 3.39 18.67 9.10
N THR A 62 3.72 19.54 10.06
CA THR A 62 4.82 19.28 11.00
C THR A 62 4.57 18.05 11.86
N ALA A 63 3.35 17.89 12.40
CA ALA A 63 2.98 16.70 13.18
C ALA A 63 3.03 15.41 12.34
N ALA A 64 2.65 15.49 11.06
CA ALA A 64 2.81 14.37 10.15
C ALA A 64 4.30 14.04 9.97
N VAL A 65 5.15 15.02 9.67
CA VAL A 65 6.60 14.83 9.48
C VAL A 65 7.26 14.20 10.71
N GLU A 66 6.92 14.65 11.92
CA GLU A 66 7.41 14.04 13.17
C GLU A 66 7.01 12.56 13.27
N ARG A 67 5.78 12.22 12.87
CA ARG A 67 5.31 10.83 12.83
C ARG A 67 6.05 10.01 11.77
N TRP A 68 6.33 10.57 10.60
CA TRP A 68 7.14 9.93 9.56
C TRP A 68 8.56 9.67 10.04
N ALA A 69 9.19 10.62 10.74
CA ALA A 69 10.51 10.43 11.34
C ALA A 69 10.51 9.27 12.36
N GLY A 70 9.42 9.11 13.13
CA GLY A 70 9.22 7.94 14.00
C GLY A 70 9.20 6.61 13.21
N TYR A 71 8.45 6.56 12.11
CA TYR A 71 8.41 5.37 11.25
C TYR A 71 9.77 5.06 10.59
N GLU A 72 10.51 6.08 10.16
CA GLU A 72 11.87 5.88 9.62
C GLU A 72 12.83 5.28 10.65
N ALA A 73 12.74 5.72 11.91
CA ALA A 73 13.54 5.14 13.00
C ALA A 73 13.16 3.67 13.27
N GLU A 74 11.87 3.32 13.24
CA GLU A 74 11.41 1.93 13.36
C GLU A 74 11.90 1.06 12.20
N LEU A 75 11.85 1.56 10.96
CA LEU A 75 12.40 0.90 9.77
C LEU A 75 13.90 0.66 9.90
N ALA A 76 14.67 1.66 10.36
CA ALA A 76 16.10 1.53 10.59
C ALA A 76 16.40 0.46 11.66
N LYS A 77 15.63 0.45 12.75
CA LYS A 77 15.73 -0.55 13.81
C LYS A 77 15.45 -1.97 13.29
N LEU A 78 14.38 -2.16 12.54
CA LEU A 78 14.01 -3.46 11.97
C LEU A 78 15.07 -3.97 10.97
N ARG A 79 15.60 -3.09 10.11
CA ARG A 79 16.71 -3.44 9.21
C ARG A 79 17.96 -3.86 9.97
N SER A 80 18.33 -3.15 11.03
CA SER A 80 19.47 -3.52 11.88
C SER A 80 19.25 -4.88 12.57
N GLN A 81 18.04 -5.14 13.07
CA GLN A 81 17.70 -6.44 13.68
C GLN A 81 17.77 -7.58 12.66
N GLN A 82 17.25 -7.38 11.44
CA GLN A 82 17.33 -8.35 10.37
C GLN A 82 18.79 -8.65 9.97
N GLN A 83 19.62 -7.61 9.87
CA GLN A 83 21.05 -7.76 9.58
C GLN A 83 21.79 -8.55 10.68
N ARG A 84 21.47 -8.30 11.96
CA ARG A 84 22.03 -9.09 13.08
C ARG A 84 21.58 -10.55 13.03
N GLN A 85 20.31 -10.83 12.71
CA GLN A 85 19.82 -12.20 12.54
C GLN A 85 20.55 -12.93 11.40
N GLN A 86 20.79 -12.24 10.28
CA GLN A 86 21.57 -12.80 9.17
C GLN A 86 23.03 -13.08 9.55
N GLN A 87 23.68 -12.18 10.31
CA GLN A 87 25.04 -12.42 10.81
C GLN A 87 25.11 -13.60 11.79
N GLN A 88 24.12 -13.76 12.69
CA GLN A 88 24.07 -14.89 13.62
C GLN A 88 23.88 -16.23 12.87
N GLN A 89 23.07 -16.28 11.81
CA GLN A 89 22.95 -17.48 10.97
C GLN A 89 24.26 -17.83 10.23
N GLN A 90 25.06 -16.83 9.83
CA GLN A 90 26.36 -17.09 9.20
C GLN A 90 27.42 -17.57 10.20
N GLN A 91 27.45 -17.05 11.44
CA GLN A 91 28.40 -17.50 12.47
C GLN A 91 28.10 -18.93 12.98
N GLN A 92 26.84 -19.36 13.04
CA GLN A 92 26.51 -20.77 13.36
C GLN A 92 26.85 -21.76 12.25
N ARG A 93 27.07 -21.29 11.01
CA ARG A 93 27.52 -22.14 9.88
C ARG A 93 29.05 -22.20 9.74
N ALA A 94 29.78 -21.40 10.51
CA ALA A 94 31.24 -21.30 10.48
C ALA A 94 31.86 -21.63 11.85
N THR A 95 31.59 -22.82 12.39
CA THR A 95 32.46 -23.44 13.40
C THR A 95 33.42 -24.41 12.71
N PRO A 96 34.71 -24.05 12.51
CA PRO A 96 35.74 -25.04 12.29
C PRO A 96 36.03 -25.71 13.64
N ALA A 97 35.79 -27.01 13.72
CA ALA A 97 36.17 -27.83 14.88
C ALA A 97 37.70 -27.80 15.08
N PRO A 98 38.22 -27.50 16.28
CA PRO A 98 39.61 -27.77 16.59
C PRO A 98 39.78 -29.24 16.97
N LEU A 99 40.56 -29.96 16.18
CA LEU A 99 41.13 -31.27 16.52
C LEU A 99 42.17 -31.08 17.64
N ALA A 100 41.93 -31.68 18.81
CA ALA A 100 43.00 -32.13 19.71
C ALA A 100 42.50 -33.21 20.70
N LEU A 101 43.19 -34.34 20.68
CA LEU A 101 43.09 -35.54 21.54
C LEU A 101 43.48 -35.24 23.00
N PRO A 102 43.10 -36.07 24.02
CA PRO A 102 43.65 -37.43 24.21
C PRO A 102 42.62 -38.49 24.71
N GLY A 103 42.86 -39.78 24.41
CA GLY A 103 42.20 -40.92 25.09
C GLY A 103 42.92 -41.32 26.38
N PRO A 104 42.67 -42.51 27.00
CA PRO A 104 41.64 -43.53 26.71
C PRO A 104 40.88 -44.05 27.97
N THR A 105 39.64 -44.54 27.83
CA THR A 105 39.09 -45.63 28.68
C THR A 105 37.90 -46.34 28.02
N THR A 106 38.12 -47.62 27.74
CA THR A 106 37.25 -48.81 27.88
C THR A 106 35.73 -48.76 27.69
N THR A 107 35.26 -49.85 27.04
CA THR A 107 33.96 -50.55 27.13
C THR A 107 32.78 -50.14 26.23
N SER A 108 32.60 -50.98 25.20
CA SER A 108 31.38 -51.75 24.88
C SER A 108 30.27 -51.15 24.00
N ALA A 109 30.09 -51.81 22.84
CA ALA A 109 28.90 -52.03 22.02
C ALA A 109 28.31 -50.87 21.16
N SER A 110 27.90 -51.23 19.94
CA SER A 110 27.22 -50.40 18.92
C SER A 110 25.98 -51.16 18.34
N PRO A 111 25.21 -50.65 17.34
CA PRO A 111 23.93 -49.93 17.45
C PRO A 111 22.85 -50.54 16.49
N PRO A 112 21.91 -49.84 15.80
CA PRO A 112 21.11 -48.62 16.04
C PRO A 112 19.57 -48.81 15.84
N GLY A 113 18.76 -47.88 16.37
CA GLY A 113 17.31 -47.74 16.07
C GLY A 113 16.98 -46.32 15.61
N ALA A 114 16.14 -46.22 14.58
CA ALA A 114 15.83 -45.03 13.79
C ALA A 114 15.16 -43.88 14.57
N ALA A 115 15.48 -42.63 14.18
CA ALA A 115 14.53 -41.52 14.17
C ALA A 115 15.07 -40.38 13.30
N VAL A 116 14.37 -40.13 12.19
CA VAL A 116 14.54 -38.99 11.30
C VAL A 116 13.61 -37.90 11.83
N VAL A 117 14.13 -36.73 12.19
CA VAL A 117 13.29 -35.55 12.46
C VAL A 117 13.74 -34.43 11.54
N SER A 118 12.93 -34.20 10.51
CA SER A 118 13.02 -33.08 9.57
C SER A 118 12.64 -31.76 10.27
N PRO A 119 13.27 -30.62 9.94
CA PRO A 119 12.82 -29.33 10.42
C PRO A 119 11.62 -28.82 9.59
N THR A 120 10.52 -28.59 10.30
CA THR A 120 9.26 -28.01 9.83
C THR A 120 9.46 -26.63 9.19
N ARG A 121 8.81 -26.46 8.03
CA ARG A 121 8.71 -25.23 7.26
C ARG A 121 8.13 -24.07 8.08
N THR A 122 8.70 -22.91 7.82
CA THR A 122 8.29 -21.57 8.21
C THR A 122 6.82 -21.26 7.90
N SER A 123 6.07 -20.92 8.95
CA SER A 123 4.74 -20.30 8.88
C SER A 123 4.87 -18.85 8.40
N PHE A 124 4.62 -18.62 7.11
CA PHE A 124 4.28 -17.30 6.58
C PHE A 124 2.80 -17.31 6.19
N LEU A 125 2.13 -16.16 6.35
CA LEU A 125 0.71 -15.83 6.11
C LEU A 125 -0.19 -15.78 7.37
N GLN A 126 0.07 -14.78 8.21
CA GLN A 126 -1.01 -14.04 8.89
C GLN A 126 -0.99 -12.60 8.39
N SER A 127 -1.75 -12.33 7.33
CA SER A 127 -2.27 -10.99 7.07
C SER A 127 -3.46 -11.14 6.14
N ALA A 128 -4.66 -11.08 6.71
CA ALA A 128 -5.90 -10.98 5.96
C ALA A 128 -6.29 -9.51 5.84
N PRO A 129 -6.64 -9.02 4.64
CA PRO A 129 -7.57 -7.92 4.49
C PRO A 129 -8.84 -8.43 3.78
N GLY A 130 -9.63 -9.26 4.47
CA GLY A 130 -10.93 -9.74 4.00
C GLY A 130 -12.07 -8.74 4.21
N ARG A 131 -11.89 -7.44 3.90
CA ARG A 131 -12.94 -6.41 4.09
C ARG A 131 -13.07 -5.36 2.98
N LEU A 132 -12.55 -5.60 1.78
CA LEU A 132 -12.71 -4.64 0.67
C LEU A 132 -13.80 -5.03 -0.35
N SER A 133 -14.32 -6.25 -0.32
CA SER A 133 -15.32 -6.72 -1.29
C SER A 133 -16.77 -6.29 -1.00
N ALA A 134 -17.03 -5.54 0.08
CA ALA A 134 -18.38 -5.11 0.47
C ALA A 134 -18.76 -3.70 -0.02
N LEU A 135 -17.88 -3.00 -0.75
CA LEU A 135 -18.12 -1.63 -1.24
C LEU A 135 -18.36 -1.54 -2.75
N LEU A 136 -18.31 -2.65 -3.48
CA LEU A 136 -18.48 -2.67 -4.94
C LEU A 136 -19.94 -2.77 -5.42
N TYR A 137 -20.92 -2.67 -4.51
CA TYR A 137 -22.31 -2.44 -4.89
C TYR A 137 -22.75 -1.04 -4.48
N PRO A 138 -22.86 -0.09 -5.43
CA PRO A 138 -23.68 1.09 -5.24
C PRO A 138 -25.15 0.64 -5.19
N ARG A 139 -25.63 0.28 -4.00
CA ARG A 139 -27.08 0.25 -3.76
C ARG A 139 -27.55 1.69 -3.87
N LYS A 140 -28.24 1.98 -4.97
CA LYS A 140 -29.04 3.18 -5.19
C LYS A 140 -29.98 3.36 -3.99
N SER A 141 -29.70 4.34 -3.13
CA SER A 141 -30.63 4.82 -2.10
C SER A 141 -30.99 6.27 -2.41
N THR A 142 -32.16 6.44 -2.99
CA THR A 142 -32.85 7.74 -3.14
C THR A 142 -33.19 8.31 -1.76
N PRO A 143 -32.85 9.58 -1.45
CA PRO A 143 -33.36 10.27 -0.27
C PRO A 143 -34.63 11.07 -0.60
N ASN A 144 -35.52 11.19 0.39
CA ASN A 144 -36.76 11.99 0.47
C ASN A 144 -38.08 11.35 0.01
N LEU A 145 -38.83 10.82 0.98
CA LEU A 145 -40.21 11.26 1.20
C LEU A 145 -40.38 11.55 2.71
N ARG A 146 -40.83 12.77 3.00
CA ARG A 146 -41.05 13.31 4.35
C ARG A 146 -42.51 13.09 4.74
N GLY A 147 -42.71 12.39 5.85
CA GLY A 147 -43.65 12.71 6.94
C GLY A 147 -45.17 12.55 6.70
N GLY A 148 -45.80 11.72 7.54
CA GLY A 148 -47.22 11.87 7.89
C GLY A 148 -47.99 10.56 8.06
N ASP A 149 -47.96 10.03 9.28
CA ASP A 149 -49.11 9.57 10.08
C ASP A 149 -50.03 8.40 9.61
N VAL A 150 -50.16 7.41 10.51
CA VAL A 150 -51.34 6.58 10.85
C VAL A 150 -52.00 5.65 9.80
N THR A 151 -51.85 4.34 10.01
CA THR A 151 -52.84 3.29 9.66
C THR A 151 -54.04 3.33 10.64
N PRO A 152 -55.30 2.95 10.29
CA PRO A 152 -55.62 1.80 9.41
C PRO A 152 -56.87 1.93 8.49
N GLY A 153 -56.99 1.05 7.48
CA GLY A 153 -58.28 0.69 6.86
C GLY A 153 -58.31 0.66 5.31
N PRO A 154 -58.90 -0.37 4.66
CA PRO A 154 -58.93 -0.51 3.21
C PRO A 154 -60.21 0.09 2.59
N GLY A 155 -60.07 0.84 1.49
CA GLY A 155 -61.21 1.32 0.71
C GLY A 155 -60.79 2.18 -0.48
N SER A 156 -60.89 1.59 -1.67
CA SER A 156 -61.14 2.08 -3.04
C SER A 156 -60.87 3.54 -3.50
N PRO A 157 -60.66 3.75 -4.82
CA PRO A 157 -59.99 4.94 -5.37
C PRO A 157 -60.92 6.04 -5.90
N THR A 158 -60.30 7.18 -6.24
CA THR A 158 -60.75 8.26 -7.15
C THR A 158 -61.90 9.13 -6.62
N THR A 159 -61.78 10.46 -6.53
CA THR A 159 -61.69 11.40 -7.67
C THR A 159 -61.52 12.82 -7.09
N ALA A 160 -60.65 13.66 -7.67
CA ALA A 160 -60.91 15.10 -7.88
C ALA A 160 -59.72 15.76 -8.59
N THR A 161 -59.97 16.11 -9.84
CA THR A 161 -59.26 17.10 -10.68
C THR A 161 -59.21 18.49 -10.04
N PRO A 162 -58.32 19.36 -10.54
CA PRO A 162 -58.85 20.57 -11.16
C PRO A 162 -58.38 20.77 -12.62
N THR A 163 -59.17 21.63 -13.25
CA THR A 163 -59.46 21.84 -14.67
C THR A 163 -58.54 22.84 -15.38
N SER A 164 -58.52 22.73 -16.72
CA SER A 164 -58.14 23.70 -17.77
C SER A 164 -56.64 24.06 -17.88
N GLY A 165 -56.00 24.08 -19.04
CA GLY A 165 -56.49 24.27 -20.41
C GLY A 165 -55.50 25.23 -21.08
N GLY A 166 -54.53 24.71 -21.81
CA GLY A 166 -53.46 25.48 -22.45
C GLY A 166 -52.61 24.59 -23.37
N THR A 167 -52.86 24.73 -24.66
CA THR A 167 -52.55 23.81 -25.75
C THR A 167 -51.09 23.95 -26.23
N THR A 168 -50.44 22.80 -26.46
CA THR A 168 -49.28 22.54 -27.33
C THR A 168 -47.88 23.14 -27.05
N THR A 169 -47.73 24.32 -26.43
CA THR A 169 -46.38 24.92 -26.27
C THR A 169 -45.62 24.37 -25.05
N THR A 170 -46.33 23.97 -23.99
CA THR A 170 -45.72 23.42 -22.76
C THR A 170 -45.25 21.97 -22.93
N VAL A 171 -45.84 21.22 -23.86
CA VAL A 171 -45.41 19.83 -24.13
C VAL A 171 -44.07 19.82 -24.86
N ALA A 172 -43.86 20.73 -25.81
CA ALA A 172 -42.59 20.87 -26.53
C ALA A 172 -41.41 21.19 -25.59
N SER A 173 -41.60 22.10 -24.63
CA SER A 173 -40.57 22.43 -23.63
C SER A 173 -40.30 21.28 -22.66
N THR A 174 -41.32 20.47 -22.33
CA THR A 174 -41.10 19.25 -21.52
C THR A 174 -40.38 18.15 -22.30
N THR A 175 -40.66 17.99 -23.60
CA THR A 175 -39.96 17.00 -24.44
C THR A 175 -38.50 17.37 -24.66
N GLU A 176 -38.21 18.66 -24.84
CA GLU A 176 -36.85 19.17 -24.98
C GLU A 176 -36.05 19.01 -23.67
N GLY A 177 -36.68 19.29 -22.52
CA GLY A 177 -36.09 19.04 -21.21
C GLY A 177 -35.86 17.55 -20.91
N LEU A 178 -36.71 16.65 -21.41
CA LEU A 178 -36.52 15.19 -21.30
C LEU A 178 -35.35 14.69 -22.15
N LEU A 179 -35.18 15.23 -23.36
CA LEU A 179 -34.03 14.93 -24.21
C LEU A 179 -32.73 15.43 -23.55
N GLU A 180 -32.73 16.64 -22.99
CA GLU A 180 -31.59 17.19 -22.26
C GLU A 180 -31.29 16.42 -20.94
N ALA A 181 -32.32 15.90 -20.27
CA ALA A 181 -32.14 15.02 -19.12
C ALA A 181 -31.55 13.67 -19.53
N LEU A 182 -32.02 13.09 -20.64
CA LEU A 182 -31.50 11.83 -21.20
C LEU A 182 -30.03 11.96 -21.61
N THR A 183 -29.66 13.05 -22.28
CA THR A 183 -28.26 13.27 -22.71
C THR A 183 -27.33 13.43 -21.50
N ARG A 184 -27.76 14.14 -20.46
CA ARG A 184 -27.03 14.24 -19.19
C ARG A 184 -26.89 12.89 -18.50
N GLU A 185 -27.95 12.08 -18.47
CA GLU A 185 -27.93 10.74 -17.89
C GLU A 185 -26.97 9.81 -18.64
N GLN A 186 -27.04 9.81 -19.97
CA GLN A 186 -26.12 9.04 -20.82
C GLN A 186 -24.68 9.50 -20.67
N ALA A 187 -24.42 10.81 -20.53
CA ALA A 187 -23.08 11.34 -20.29
C ALA A 187 -22.52 10.83 -18.94
N LEU A 188 -23.31 10.89 -17.87
CA LEU A 188 -22.93 10.36 -16.57
C LEU A 188 -22.68 8.85 -16.59
N ARG A 189 -23.50 8.09 -17.34
CA ARG A 189 -23.26 6.64 -17.52
C ARG A 189 -21.96 6.36 -18.26
N ARG A 190 -21.73 7.04 -19.39
CA ARG A 190 -20.48 6.87 -20.16
C ARG A 190 -19.25 7.23 -19.31
N GLU A 191 -19.34 8.28 -18.49
CA GLU A 191 -18.27 8.63 -17.57
C GLU A 191 -18.04 7.55 -16.50
N ALA A 192 -19.12 7.04 -15.89
CA ALA A 192 -19.05 5.96 -14.91
C ALA A 192 -18.49 4.66 -15.52
N GLU A 193 -18.94 4.28 -16.71
CA GLU A 193 -18.41 3.14 -17.48
C GLU A 193 -16.93 3.34 -17.83
N GLY A 194 -16.54 4.56 -18.20
CA GLY A 194 -15.14 4.94 -18.43
C GLY A 194 -14.28 4.71 -17.19
N ARG A 195 -14.73 5.21 -16.02
CA ARG A 195 -14.04 4.98 -14.73
C ARG A 195 -13.97 3.50 -14.37
N LEU A 196 -15.06 2.75 -14.55
CA LEU A 196 -15.07 1.30 -14.32
C LEU A 196 -14.06 0.59 -15.23
N SER A 197 -14.02 0.94 -16.52
CA SER A 197 -13.07 0.35 -17.47
C SER A 197 -11.62 0.68 -17.13
N ALA A 198 -11.34 1.90 -16.65
CA ALA A 198 -10.01 2.29 -16.18
C ALA A 198 -9.59 1.45 -14.96
N THR A 199 -10.48 1.32 -13.97
CA THR A 199 -10.19 0.48 -12.80
C THR A 199 -10.04 -1.01 -13.14
N SER A 200 -10.79 -1.54 -14.12
CA SER A 200 -10.63 -2.91 -14.59
C SER A 200 -9.24 -3.13 -15.17
N ARG A 201 -8.75 -2.19 -15.99
CA ARG A 201 -7.40 -2.25 -16.56
C ARG A 201 -6.31 -2.20 -15.50
N GLU A 202 -6.42 -1.30 -14.51
CA GLU A 202 -5.46 -1.22 -13.41
C GLU A 202 -5.41 -2.54 -12.61
N VAL A 203 -6.57 -3.16 -12.37
CA VAL A 203 -6.63 -4.47 -11.69
C VAL A 203 -6.01 -5.57 -12.55
N GLU A 204 -6.26 -5.57 -13.86
CA GLU A 204 -5.63 -6.50 -14.79
C GLU A 204 -4.10 -6.34 -14.80
N GLU A 205 -3.59 -5.12 -14.89
CA GLU A 205 -2.15 -4.81 -14.84
C GLU A 205 -1.50 -5.26 -13.52
N LEU A 206 -2.14 -4.94 -12.39
CA LEU A 206 -1.70 -5.41 -11.07
C LEU A 206 -1.70 -6.94 -10.98
N SER A 207 -2.70 -7.60 -11.57
CA SER A 207 -2.77 -9.05 -11.58
C SER A 207 -1.63 -9.67 -12.40
N VAL A 208 -1.33 -9.11 -13.57
CA VAL A 208 -0.21 -9.56 -14.42
C VAL A 208 1.11 -9.38 -13.68
N SER A 209 1.35 -8.21 -13.10
CA SER A 209 2.56 -7.92 -12.32
C SER A 209 2.74 -8.89 -11.14
N LEU A 210 1.66 -9.19 -10.40
CA LEU A 210 1.69 -10.12 -9.28
C LEU A 210 1.95 -11.56 -9.72
N PHE A 211 1.36 -12.00 -10.84
CA PHE A 211 1.64 -13.32 -11.40
C PHE A 211 3.07 -13.45 -11.93
N GLU A 212 3.60 -12.42 -12.57
CA GLU A 212 5.00 -12.38 -13.03
C GLU A 212 5.96 -12.47 -11.84
N GLN A 213 5.76 -11.64 -10.82
CA GLN A 213 6.58 -11.67 -9.61
C GLN A 213 6.50 -13.03 -8.88
N ALA A 214 5.31 -13.61 -8.78
CA ALA A 214 5.13 -14.93 -8.19
C ALA A 214 5.86 -16.01 -9.00
N ASN A 215 5.77 -15.96 -10.33
CA ASN A 215 6.47 -16.90 -11.21
C ASN A 215 7.99 -16.77 -11.09
N GLU A 216 8.52 -15.55 -11.00
CA GLU A 216 9.96 -15.31 -10.81
C GLU A 216 10.45 -15.89 -9.48
N MET A 217 9.76 -15.61 -8.37
CA MET A 217 10.09 -16.14 -7.05
C MET A 217 10.10 -17.69 -7.03
N VAL A 218 9.11 -18.31 -7.68
CA VAL A 218 9.05 -19.78 -7.78
C VAL A 218 10.18 -20.31 -8.66
N ALA A 219 10.53 -19.61 -9.74
CA ALA A 219 11.66 -20.00 -10.58
C ALA A 219 12.98 -19.93 -9.82
N GLU A 220 13.19 -18.88 -9.02
CA GLU A 220 14.35 -18.76 -8.13
C GLU A 220 14.39 -19.88 -7.09
N GLU A 221 13.26 -20.20 -6.44
CA GLU A 221 13.18 -21.32 -5.49
C GLU A 221 13.55 -22.64 -6.18
N ARG A 222 12.99 -22.91 -7.37
CA ARG A 222 13.29 -24.13 -8.14
C ARG A 222 14.77 -24.21 -8.50
N ARG A 223 15.38 -23.11 -8.93
CA ARG A 223 16.82 -23.03 -9.23
C ARG A 223 17.66 -23.25 -7.98
N ALA A 224 17.32 -22.60 -6.87
CA ALA A 224 18.04 -22.74 -5.61
C ALA A 224 17.93 -24.17 -5.06
N ARG A 225 16.73 -24.74 -5.12
CA ARG A 225 16.47 -26.13 -4.72
C ARG A 225 17.27 -27.12 -5.56
N ALA A 226 17.28 -26.98 -6.89
CA ALA A 226 18.08 -27.84 -7.77
C ALA A 226 19.59 -27.78 -7.43
N ARG A 227 20.13 -26.59 -7.17
CA ARG A 227 21.55 -26.42 -6.74
C ARG A 227 21.84 -27.09 -5.41
N LEU A 228 20.90 -27.05 -4.46
CA LEU A 228 21.06 -27.74 -3.18
C LEU A 228 20.97 -29.25 -3.34
N GLU A 229 20.02 -29.74 -4.14
CA GLU A 229 19.86 -31.16 -4.44
C GLU A 229 21.11 -31.74 -5.13
N GLU A 230 21.72 -30.99 -6.06
CA GLU A 230 23.01 -31.35 -6.69
C GLU A 230 24.13 -31.48 -5.64
N ARG A 231 24.29 -30.45 -4.79
CA ARG A 231 25.34 -30.45 -3.76
C ARG A 231 25.13 -31.55 -2.71
N VAL A 232 23.89 -31.85 -2.37
CA VAL A 232 23.55 -32.97 -1.48
C VAL A 232 23.94 -34.29 -2.12
N GLY A 233 23.58 -34.52 -3.40
CA GLY A 233 23.95 -35.73 -4.12
C GLY A 233 25.46 -35.95 -4.20
N GLU A 234 26.25 -34.89 -4.41
CA GLU A 234 27.71 -34.98 -4.37
C GLU A 234 28.26 -35.36 -3.00
N LEU A 235 27.70 -34.79 -1.93
CA LEU A 235 28.11 -35.09 -0.56
C LEU A 235 27.77 -36.54 -0.21
N GLU A 236 26.58 -37.00 -0.56
CA GLU A 236 26.16 -38.39 -0.38
C GLU A 236 27.08 -39.38 -1.12
N ARG A 237 27.46 -39.06 -2.37
CA ARG A 237 28.42 -39.87 -3.13
C ARG A 237 29.78 -39.95 -2.43
N ARG A 238 30.29 -38.82 -1.93
CA ARG A 238 31.56 -38.77 -1.20
C ARG A 238 31.50 -39.55 0.11
N ASP A 239 30.39 -39.45 0.84
CA ASP A 239 30.20 -40.17 2.10
C ASP A 239 30.04 -41.68 1.87
N ALA A 240 29.35 -42.09 0.80
CA ALA A 240 29.28 -43.49 0.41
C ALA A 240 30.67 -44.07 0.09
N GLU A 241 31.52 -43.31 -0.61
CA GLU A 241 32.89 -43.74 -0.90
C GLU A 241 33.75 -43.85 0.37
N LYS A 242 33.66 -42.87 1.27
CA LYS A 242 34.37 -42.91 2.57
C LYS A 242 33.91 -44.09 3.42
N ARG A 243 32.59 -44.34 3.52
CA ARG A 243 32.04 -45.50 4.22
C ARG A 243 32.62 -46.81 3.68
N ARG A 244 32.67 -46.98 2.35
CA ARG A 244 33.29 -48.16 1.72
C ARG A 244 34.79 -48.30 1.99
N ARG A 245 35.51 -47.19 2.20
CA ARG A 245 36.94 -47.22 2.59
C ARG A 245 37.08 -47.64 4.05
N LEU A 246 36.25 -47.09 4.94
CA LEU A 246 36.24 -47.44 6.35
C LEU A 246 35.88 -48.91 6.56
N GLU A 247 34.85 -49.42 5.90
CA GLU A 247 34.45 -50.84 5.98
C GLU A 247 35.61 -51.78 5.59
N ARG A 248 36.38 -51.42 4.57
CA ARG A 248 37.58 -52.18 4.16
C ARG A 248 38.67 -52.15 5.24
N LEU A 249 38.89 -51.00 5.87
CA LEU A 249 39.86 -50.85 6.96
C LEU A 249 39.41 -51.60 8.21
N GLU A 250 38.14 -51.49 8.60
CA GLU A 250 37.54 -52.23 9.73
C GLU A 250 37.66 -53.75 9.51
N GLY A 251 37.39 -54.23 8.30
CA GLY A 251 37.58 -55.63 7.94
C GLY A 251 39.04 -56.08 8.04
N ALA A 252 40.01 -55.22 7.71
CA ALA A 252 41.43 -55.50 7.86
C ALA A 252 41.87 -55.49 9.34
N MET A 253 41.43 -54.50 10.11
CA MET A 253 41.69 -54.40 11.54
C MET A 253 41.12 -55.61 12.29
N GLY A 254 39.89 -56.03 11.99
CA GLY A 254 39.29 -57.23 12.59
C GLY A 254 40.03 -58.52 12.23
N ARG A 255 40.65 -58.61 11.05
CA ARG A 255 41.56 -59.74 10.72
C ARG A 255 42.82 -59.71 11.58
N ILE A 256 43.44 -58.54 11.73
CA ILE A 256 44.64 -58.36 12.57
C ILE A 256 44.34 -58.71 14.03
N GLU A 257 43.20 -58.27 14.56
CA GLU A 257 42.78 -58.58 15.92
C GLU A 257 42.60 -60.08 16.15
N ARG A 258 41.99 -60.81 15.20
CA ARG A 258 41.90 -62.27 15.27
C ARG A 258 43.27 -62.95 15.30
N VAL A 259 44.18 -62.53 14.44
CA VAL A 259 45.55 -63.08 14.42
C VAL A 259 46.28 -62.79 15.72
N ARG A 260 46.13 -61.58 16.26
CA ARG A 260 46.71 -61.19 17.56
C ARG A 260 46.21 -62.10 18.68
N ASN A 261 44.91 -62.38 18.74
CA ASN A 261 44.34 -63.24 19.77
C ASN A 261 44.89 -64.68 19.69
N LEU A 262 45.00 -65.23 18.47
CA LEU A 262 45.56 -66.57 18.26
C LEU A 262 47.04 -66.65 18.65
N LEU A 263 47.84 -65.62 18.34
CA LEU A 263 49.24 -65.55 18.75
C LEU A 263 49.39 -65.41 20.27
N GLN A 264 48.47 -64.70 20.93
CA GLN A 264 48.45 -64.57 22.38
C GLN A 264 48.11 -65.90 23.05
N GLU A 265 47.10 -66.63 22.59
CA GLU A 265 46.77 -67.98 23.08
C GLU A 265 47.89 -69.00 22.83
N SER A 266 48.63 -68.86 21.72
CA SER A 266 49.76 -69.75 21.40
C SER A 266 51.04 -69.43 22.20
N GLY A 267 51.19 -68.19 22.68
CA GLY A 267 52.34 -67.72 23.46
C GLY A 267 52.25 -68.03 24.96
N ASP A 268 51.05 -68.31 25.48
CA ASP A 268 50.79 -68.69 26.88
C ASP A 268 50.75 -70.23 27.10
N GLY A 269 51.23 -71.03 26.13
CA GLY A 269 51.37 -72.48 26.30
C GLY A 269 52.40 -72.81 27.40
N PRO A 270 52.08 -73.70 28.37
CA PRO A 270 52.96 -73.95 29.52
C PRO A 270 54.28 -74.55 29.03
N SER A 271 55.39 -73.89 29.38
CA SER A 271 56.74 -74.46 29.29
C SER A 271 56.93 -75.60 30.27
#